data_AF-W4RJ83-F1
#
_entry.id   AF-W4RJ83-F1
#
_cell.length_a   1.000
_cell.length_b   1.000
_cell.length_c   1.000
_cell.angle_alpha   90.00
_cell.angle_beta   90.00
_cell.angle_gamma   90.00
#
_symmetry.space_group_name_H-M   'P 1'
#
loop_
_entity.id
_entity.type
_entity.pdbx_description
1 polymer ?
#
loop_
_entity_poly.entity_id
_entity_poly.type
_entity_poly.pdbx_seq_one_letter_code
_entity_poly.pdbx_strand_id
1 'polypeptide(L)'
;MSLKPEVKALLEAFANNPVPPLEQLPLEEARKGFEQSAKQMSRAEKLAKTKNRKIKGFNGEIDIRIYTPQGAGESKLPAVVYYHGGGWVIGNIETHDALCHSFSNESGCIVVSVDYSLAPESKFPVAVEDSYLAAKWVYENAEELNIDKNSIAVAGDSAGGNLAAVVSFLSVERQTPSIAYQMLFYPSTGFEYTSSYEKYGEGYYLTKSTMNWFREQYLNTPADTLNPLAAPLLIPDDITAKLPPAFIMTAELDPLCDGGEHFAMKLKNAGVETEYVCVPGMLHCFLGMTEFLPDGKKAIKDAAEAFKKRSSFKPVE
;
A
#
# COMPACT_ATOMS: atom_id res chain seq x y z
N MET A 1 -24.08 10.39 -9.67
CA MET A 1 -23.68 11.46 -8.73
C MET A 1 -22.83 12.45 -9.50
N SER A 2 -22.89 13.75 -9.15
CA SER A 2 -21.95 14.72 -9.72
C SER A 2 -20.56 14.50 -9.13
N LEU A 3 -19.52 14.47 -9.96
CA LEU A 3 -18.14 14.43 -9.50
C LEU A 3 -17.80 15.68 -8.69
N LYS A 4 -16.87 15.54 -7.73
CA LYS A 4 -16.21 16.68 -7.10
C LYS A 4 -15.51 17.53 -8.18
N PRO A 5 -15.51 18.87 -8.08
CA PRO A 5 -14.92 19.74 -9.10
C PRO A 5 -13.45 19.41 -9.42
N GLU A 6 -12.65 19.12 -8.41
CA GLU A 6 -11.22 18.82 -8.52
C GLU A 6 -10.99 17.48 -9.23
N VAL A 7 -11.81 16.48 -8.91
CA VAL A 7 -11.78 15.15 -9.53
C VAL A 7 -12.21 15.23 -10.98
N LYS A 8 -13.26 15.98 -11.28
CA LYS A 8 -13.70 16.24 -12.65
C LYS A 8 -12.60 16.93 -13.46
N ALA A 9 -11.99 17.99 -12.91
CA ALA A 9 -10.91 18.71 -13.57
C ALA A 9 -9.69 17.81 -13.84
N LEU A 10 -9.35 16.92 -12.91
CA LEU A 10 -8.25 15.97 -13.09
C LEU A 10 -8.54 14.95 -14.20
N LEU A 11 -9.76 14.38 -14.22
CA LEU A 11 -10.17 13.46 -15.29
C LEU A 11 -10.22 14.15 -16.66
N GLU A 12 -10.70 15.40 -16.72
CA GLU A 12 -10.67 16.22 -17.94
C GLU A 12 -9.22 16.52 -18.38
N ALA A 13 -8.31 16.78 -17.45
CA ALA A 13 -6.90 16.98 -17.76
C ALA A 13 -6.25 15.73 -18.37
N PHE A 14 -6.57 14.53 -17.84
CA PHE A 14 -6.13 13.26 -18.43
C PHE A 14 -6.73 13.04 -19.82
N ALA A 15 -8.02 13.31 -20.00
CA ALA A 15 -8.70 13.16 -21.29
C ALA A 15 -8.13 14.11 -22.36
N ASN A 16 -7.74 15.32 -21.97
CA ASN A 16 -7.17 16.33 -22.88
C ASN A 16 -5.69 16.12 -23.20
N ASN A 17 -4.99 15.30 -22.41
CA ASN A 17 -3.58 14.95 -22.63
C ASN A 17 -3.41 13.43 -22.69
N PRO A 18 -4.00 12.76 -23.70
CA PRO A 18 -4.01 11.31 -23.76
C PRO A 18 -2.57 10.79 -23.92
N VAL A 19 -2.15 10.01 -22.94
CA VAL A 19 -0.99 9.12 -23.05
C VAL A 19 -1.46 7.72 -23.43
N PRO A 20 -0.65 6.92 -24.15
CA PRO A 20 -1.00 5.52 -24.38
C PRO A 20 -1.27 4.81 -23.04
N PRO A 21 -2.26 3.91 -22.97
CA PRO A 21 -2.49 3.08 -21.79
C PRO A 21 -1.22 2.32 -21.39
N LEU A 22 -1.02 2.10 -20.08
CA LEU A 22 0.19 1.46 -19.55
C LEU A 22 0.46 0.11 -20.22
N GLU A 23 -0.59 -0.67 -20.45
CA GLU A 23 -0.53 -1.98 -21.10
C GLU A 23 -0.12 -1.96 -22.58
N GLN A 24 -0.04 -0.78 -23.20
CA GLN A 24 0.39 -0.59 -24.60
C GLN A 24 1.81 -0.03 -24.71
N LEU A 25 2.43 0.35 -23.60
CA LEU A 25 3.79 0.90 -23.58
C LEU A 25 4.83 -0.21 -23.40
N PRO A 26 6.06 -0.02 -23.93
CA PRO A 26 7.22 -0.77 -23.45
C PRO A 26 7.34 -0.63 -21.93
N LEU A 27 7.67 -1.71 -21.23
CA LEU A 27 7.68 -1.76 -19.76
C LEU A 27 8.56 -0.66 -19.12
N GLU A 28 9.74 -0.41 -19.69
CA GLU A 28 10.65 0.65 -19.20
C GLU A 28 10.02 2.05 -19.34
N GLU A 29 9.30 2.30 -20.42
CA GLU A 29 8.59 3.56 -20.64
C GLU A 29 7.41 3.71 -19.68
N ALA A 30 6.66 2.64 -19.43
CA ALA A 30 5.58 2.62 -18.45
C ALA A 30 6.10 2.97 -17.04
N ARG A 31 7.21 2.34 -16.61
CA ARG A 31 7.85 2.60 -15.31
C ARG A 31 8.35 4.04 -15.21
N LYS A 32 9.07 4.53 -16.23
CA LYS A 32 9.61 5.89 -16.26
C LYS A 32 8.50 6.95 -16.29
N GLY A 33 7.44 6.71 -17.07
CA GLY A 33 6.28 7.59 -17.15
C GLY A 33 5.56 7.70 -15.81
N PHE A 34 5.39 6.57 -15.11
CA PHE A 34 4.80 6.56 -13.77
C PHE A 34 5.62 7.36 -12.75
N GLU A 35 6.94 7.20 -12.74
CA GLU A 35 7.83 7.98 -11.87
C GLU A 35 7.77 9.49 -12.17
N GLN A 36 7.77 9.87 -13.44
CA GLN A 36 7.65 11.27 -13.85
C GLN A 36 6.30 11.86 -13.45
N SER A 37 5.21 11.10 -13.62
CA SER A 37 3.87 11.50 -13.19
C SER A 37 3.81 11.69 -11.68
N ALA A 38 4.33 10.75 -10.88
CA ALA A 38 4.35 10.86 -9.42
C ALA A 38 5.02 12.14 -8.92
N LYS A 39 6.13 12.55 -9.54
CA LYS A 39 6.86 13.80 -9.26
C LYS A 39 6.07 15.07 -9.59
N GLN A 40 5.03 14.98 -10.42
CA GLN A 40 4.13 16.10 -10.72
C GLN A 40 2.90 16.11 -9.80
N MET A 41 2.47 14.93 -9.36
CA MET A 41 1.25 14.71 -8.58
C MET A 41 1.40 15.03 -7.08
N SER A 42 2.63 14.99 -6.57
CA SER A 42 2.93 15.23 -5.16
C SER A 42 4.28 15.91 -4.94
N ARG A 43 4.47 16.50 -3.75
CA ARG A 43 5.72 17.13 -3.33
C ARG A 43 6.14 16.57 -1.97
N ALA A 44 7.38 16.13 -1.88
CA ALA A 44 7.94 15.63 -0.63
C ALA A 44 8.18 16.79 0.36
N GLU A 45 7.79 16.56 1.61
CA GLU A 45 8.05 17.47 2.72
C GLU A 45 9.50 17.34 3.21
N LYS A 46 9.94 18.22 4.11
CA LYS A 46 11.22 18.02 4.79
C LYS A 46 11.07 16.98 5.90
N LEU A 47 12.07 16.13 6.05
CA LEU A 47 12.21 15.17 7.16
C LEU A 47 13.43 15.53 8.01
N ALA A 48 13.52 14.94 9.21
CA ALA A 48 14.74 15.05 10.02
C ALA A 48 15.91 14.28 9.39
N LYS A 49 15.62 13.09 8.85
CA LYS A 49 16.65 12.22 8.26
C LYS A 49 16.02 11.24 7.27
N THR A 50 16.75 10.99 6.19
CA THR A 50 16.47 9.92 5.22
C THR A 50 17.72 9.06 5.08
N LYS A 51 17.59 7.73 5.10
CA LYS A 51 18.71 6.79 4.94
C LYS A 51 18.32 5.64 4.01
N ASN A 52 19.10 5.45 2.96
CA ASN A 52 18.99 4.28 2.07
C ASN A 52 19.82 3.12 2.62
N ARG A 53 19.32 1.89 2.46
CA ARG A 53 20.06 0.65 2.74
C ARG A 53 19.70 -0.42 1.72
N LYS A 54 20.60 -1.37 1.53
CA LYS A 54 20.31 -2.66 0.89
C LYS A 54 20.12 -3.71 1.97
N ILE A 55 19.13 -4.58 1.77
CA ILE A 55 18.85 -5.71 2.66
C ILE A 55 18.70 -6.98 1.82
N LYS A 56 18.83 -8.14 2.46
CA LYS A 56 18.61 -9.42 1.80
C LYS A 56 17.11 -9.63 1.52
N GLY A 57 16.74 -9.69 0.24
CA GLY A 57 15.45 -10.15 -0.25
C GLY A 57 15.46 -11.64 -0.57
N PHE A 58 14.44 -12.09 -1.31
CA PHE A 58 14.20 -13.49 -1.63
C PHE A 58 15.21 -14.04 -2.66
N ASN A 59 15.39 -13.32 -3.77
CA ASN A 59 16.27 -13.71 -4.88
C ASN A 59 17.49 -12.78 -5.07
N GLY A 60 17.76 -11.89 -4.11
CA GLY A 60 18.83 -10.90 -4.23
C GLY A 60 18.78 -9.88 -3.12
N GLU A 61 19.51 -8.77 -3.29
CA GLU A 61 19.34 -7.60 -2.43
C GLU A 61 18.18 -6.75 -2.94
N ILE A 62 17.40 -6.19 -2.01
CA ILE A 62 16.39 -5.18 -2.28
C ILE A 62 16.77 -3.87 -1.57
N ASP A 63 16.37 -2.75 -2.16
CA ASP A 63 16.60 -1.43 -1.59
C ASP A 63 15.47 -1.08 -0.59
N ILE A 64 15.84 -0.39 0.48
CA ILE A 64 14.89 0.24 1.41
C ILE A 64 15.29 1.69 1.66
N ARG A 65 14.30 2.54 1.92
CA ARG A 65 14.50 3.92 2.39
C ARG A 65 13.81 4.11 3.72
N ILE A 66 14.58 4.58 4.69
CA ILE A 66 14.14 4.85 6.06
C ILE A 66 13.94 6.36 6.21
N TYR A 67 12.72 6.75 6.55
CA TYR A 67 12.29 8.11 6.78
C TYR A 67 12.11 8.34 8.28
N THR A 68 12.82 9.33 8.83
CA THR A 68 12.70 9.71 10.24
C THR A 68 11.98 11.07 10.33
N PRO A 69 10.88 11.14 11.10
CA PRO A 69 10.04 12.32 11.15
C PRO A 69 10.75 13.49 11.81
N GLN A 70 10.28 14.71 11.53
CA GLN A 70 10.72 15.89 12.27
C GLN A 70 10.41 15.76 13.76
N GLY A 71 11.29 16.30 14.60
CA GLY A 71 11.14 16.26 16.06
C GLY A 71 11.46 14.90 16.70
N ALA A 72 11.98 13.92 15.93
CA ALA A 72 12.49 12.67 16.50
C ALA A 72 13.63 12.93 17.51
N GLY A 73 13.42 12.53 18.76
CA GLY A 73 14.42 12.57 19.83
C GLY A 73 15.21 11.26 19.96
N GLU A 74 15.78 11.02 21.14
CA GLU A 74 16.54 9.80 21.45
C GLU A 74 15.66 8.59 21.80
N SER A 75 14.36 8.80 22.04
CA SER A 75 13.42 7.71 22.36
C SER A 75 13.11 6.87 21.13
N LYS A 76 12.88 5.57 21.35
CA LYS A 76 12.38 4.66 20.31
C LYS A 76 11.03 5.11 19.78
N LEU A 77 10.87 5.05 18.47
CA LEU A 77 9.65 5.46 17.77
C LEU A 77 8.86 4.24 17.26
N PRO A 78 7.53 4.34 17.13
CA PRO A 78 6.78 3.35 16.37
C PRO A 78 7.21 3.40 14.89
N ALA A 79 6.95 2.32 14.15
CA ALA A 79 7.35 2.23 12.75
C ALA A 79 6.29 1.64 11.83
N VAL A 80 6.33 2.03 10.56
CA VAL A 80 5.56 1.45 9.46
C VAL A 80 6.51 0.93 8.40
N VAL A 81 6.38 -0.34 8.03
CA VAL A 81 6.99 -0.91 6.82
C VAL A 81 6.01 -0.68 5.67
N TYR A 82 6.42 0.14 4.71
CA TYR A 82 5.56 0.62 3.63
C TYR A 82 5.86 -0.08 2.31
N TYR A 83 4.83 -0.62 1.66
CA TYR A 83 4.91 -1.23 0.35
C TYR A 83 4.17 -0.34 -0.65
N HIS A 84 4.85 0.05 -1.73
CA HIS A 84 4.30 0.96 -2.73
C HIS A 84 3.25 0.29 -3.62
N GLY A 85 2.33 1.07 -4.18
CA GLY A 85 1.43 0.65 -5.23
C GLY A 85 2.09 0.57 -6.61
N GLY A 86 1.29 0.22 -7.62
CA GLY A 86 1.76 0.08 -9.01
C GLY A 86 1.57 -1.33 -9.60
N GLY A 87 0.55 -2.06 -9.13
CA GLY A 87 0.15 -3.33 -9.72
C GLY A 87 1.26 -4.38 -9.79
N TRP A 88 2.20 -4.35 -8.84
CA TRP A 88 3.40 -5.20 -8.76
C TRP A 88 4.39 -5.08 -9.93
N VAL A 89 4.16 -4.15 -10.87
CA VAL A 89 4.92 -4.05 -12.14
C VAL A 89 5.60 -2.69 -12.28
N ILE A 90 4.97 -1.63 -11.77
CA ILE A 90 5.48 -0.27 -11.75
C ILE A 90 5.53 0.25 -10.31
N GLY A 91 6.03 1.48 -10.15
CA GLY A 91 6.29 2.05 -8.84
C GLY A 91 7.68 1.69 -8.34
N ASN A 92 8.12 2.46 -7.36
CA ASN A 92 9.39 2.33 -6.64
C ASN A 92 9.36 3.28 -5.43
N ILE A 93 10.44 3.30 -4.65
CA ILE A 93 10.61 4.27 -3.55
C ILE A 93 10.36 5.72 -4.00
N GLU A 94 10.89 6.15 -5.14
CA GLU A 94 10.79 7.55 -5.61
C GLU A 94 9.35 7.95 -5.93
N THR A 95 8.54 7.03 -6.47
CA THR A 95 7.14 7.30 -6.81
C THR A 95 6.25 7.54 -5.58
N HIS A 96 6.66 7.02 -4.42
CA HIS A 96 5.90 7.12 -3.16
C HIS A 96 6.66 7.91 -2.08
N ASP A 97 7.78 8.56 -2.43
CA ASP A 97 8.65 9.31 -1.51
C ASP A 97 7.87 10.42 -0.78
N ALA A 98 7.07 11.21 -1.53
CA ALA A 98 6.27 12.28 -0.95
C ALA A 98 5.20 11.78 0.03
N LEU A 99 4.54 10.66 -0.29
CA LEU A 99 3.56 10.03 0.59
C LEU A 99 4.21 9.53 1.88
N CYS A 100 5.35 8.84 1.78
CA CYS A 100 6.10 8.35 2.93
C CYS A 100 6.61 9.51 3.82
N HIS A 101 7.06 10.61 3.22
CA HIS A 101 7.45 11.82 3.93
C HIS A 101 6.29 12.40 4.74
N SER A 102 5.17 12.65 4.08
CA SER A 102 3.99 13.26 4.71
C SER A 102 3.44 12.35 5.81
N PHE A 103 3.31 11.05 5.54
CA PHE A 103 2.84 10.09 6.55
C PHE A 103 3.79 10.01 7.75
N SER A 104 5.11 9.97 7.54
CA SER A 104 6.09 9.93 8.63
C SER A 104 5.94 11.16 9.54
N ASN A 105 5.88 12.36 8.97
CA ASN A 105 5.70 13.59 9.73
C ASN A 105 4.37 13.64 10.49
N GLU A 106 3.25 13.32 9.82
CA GLU A 106 1.91 13.41 10.42
C GLU A 106 1.69 12.37 11.54
N SER A 107 2.29 11.19 11.40
CA SER A 107 2.20 10.09 12.38
C SER A 107 3.24 10.18 13.50
N GLY A 108 4.36 10.86 13.25
CA GLY A 108 5.51 10.85 14.16
C GLY A 108 6.22 9.49 14.20
N CYS A 109 6.03 8.63 13.20
CA CYS A 109 6.62 7.30 13.12
C CYS A 109 7.78 7.24 12.13
N ILE A 110 8.66 6.26 12.30
CA ILE A 110 9.62 5.89 11.27
C ILE A 110 8.88 5.16 10.14
N VAL A 111 9.12 5.56 8.90
CA VAL A 111 8.60 4.82 7.73
C VAL A 111 9.77 4.12 7.05
N VAL A 112 9.62 2.84 6.74
CA VAL A 112 10.60 2.05 5.98
C VAL A 112 9.94 1.64 4.66
N SER A 113 10.18 2.38 3.59
CA SER A 113 9.67 2.03 2.26
C SER A 113 10.54 0.95 1.62
N VAL A 114 9.89 -0.04 1.05
CA VAL A 114 10.52 -1.24 0.47
C VAL A 114 10.43 -1.20 -1.05
N ASP A 115 11.57 -1.35 -1.72
CA ASP A 115 11.68 -1.48 -3.18
C ASP A 115 11.70 -2.97 -3.54
N TYR A 116 10.54 -3.63 -3.42
CA TYR A 116 10.42 -5.07 -3.66
C TYR A 116 10.58 -5.41 -5.15
N SER A 117 10.97 -6.64 -5.47
CA SER A 117 11.18 -7.06 -6.86
C SER A 117 9.88 -7.01 -7.67
N LEU A 118 9.95 -6.43 -8.88
CA LEU A 118 8.79 -6.21 -9.73
C LEU A 118 8.60 -7.31 -10.77
N ALA A 119 7.35 -7.55 -11.12
CA ALA A 119 6.95 -8.32 -12.28
C ALA A 119 7.14 -7.49 -13.58
N PRO A 120 7.30 -8.15 -14.75
CA PRO A 120 7.32 -9.60 -14.97
C PRO A 120 8.68 -10.27 -14.72
N GLU A 121 9.74 -9.52 -14.42
CA GLU A 121 11.07 -10.07 -14.19
C GLU A 121 11.08 -10.99 -12.95
N SER A 122 10.30 -10.62 -11.94
CA SER A 122 10.08 -11.37 -10.71
C SER A 122 8.58 -11.55 -10.46
N LYS A 123 8.00 -12.59 -11.05
CA LYS A 123 6.58 -12.96 -10.86
C LYS A 123 6.29 -13.40 -9.41
N PHE A 124 5.00 -13.51 -9.08
CA PHE A 124 4.52 -14.12 -7.85
C PHE A 124 5.27 -15.45 -7.53
N PRO A 125 5.66 -15.74 -6.29
CA PRO A 125 5.46 -14.97 -5.06
C PRO A 125 6.67 -14.07 -4.68
N VAL A 126 7.57 -13.70 -5.60
CA VAL A 126 8.82 -13.02 -5.22
C VAL A 126 8.59 -11.72 -4.44
N ALA A 127 7.71 -10.83 -4.91
CA ALA A 127 7.37 -9.58 -4.23
C ALA A 127 6.79 -9.81 -2.81
N VAL A 128 6.03 -10.90 -2.61
CA VAL A 128 5.47 -11.29 -1.31
C VAL A 128 6.59 -11.66 -0.35
N GLU A 129 7.54 -12.48 -0.78
CA GLU A 129 8.66 -12.90 0.05
C GLU A 129 9.63 -11.75 0.35
N ASP A 130 9.92 -10.88 -0.63
CA ASP A 130 10.69 -9.65 -0.40
C ASP A 130 10.05 -8.77 0.67
N SER A 131 8.73 -8.57 0.57
CA SER A 131 7.97 -7.74 1.50
C SER A 131 7.97 -8.31 2.92
N TYR A 132 7.81 -9.63 3.05
CA TYR A 132 7.89 -10.32 4.34
C TYR A 132 9.30 -10.25 4.93
N LEU A 133 10.34 -10.50 4.12
CA LEU A 133 11.74 -10.43 4.55
C LEU A 133 12.13 -9.02 4.98
N ALA A 134 11.61 -7.98 4.32
CA ALA A 134 11.80 -6.59 4.73
C ALA A 134 11.17 -6.31 6.10
N ALA A 135 9.92 -6.73 6.34
CA ALA A 135 9.29 -6.57 7.66
C ALA A 135 10.06 -7.32 8.76
N LYS A 136 10.49 -8.55 8.46
CA LYS A 136 11.31 -9.35 9.38
C LYS A 136 12.64 -8.67 9.68
N TRP A 137 13.31 -8.11 8.68
CA TRP A 137 14.55 -7.38 8.84
C TRP A 137 14.37 -6.14 9.74
N VAL A 138 13.30 -5.37 9.54
CA VAL A 138 12.99 -4.21 10.40
C VAL A 138 12.77 -4.64 11.86
N TYR A 139 11.99 -5.72 12.08
CA TYR A 139 11.74 -6.27 13.41
C TYR A 139 13.02 -6.79 14.10
N GLU A 140 13.92 -7.41 13.36
CA GLU A 140 15.21 -7.91 13.87
C GLU A 140 16.21 -6.79 14.17
N ASN A 141 16.15 -5.69 13.41
CA ASN A 141 17.06 -4.54 13.55
C ASN A 141 16.42 -3.35 14.29
N ALA A 142 15.28 -3.54 14.96
CA ALA A 142 14.52 -2.46 15.59
C ALA A 142 15.36 -1.58 16.53
N GLU A 143 16.25 -2.19 17.33
CA GLU A 143 17.18 -1.45 18.21
C GLU A 143 18.08 -0.49 17.42
N GLU A 144 18.72 -0.99 16.36
CA GLU A 144 19.65 -0.22 15.53
C GLU A 144 18.95 0.93 14.78
N LEU A 145 17.66 0.74 14.51
CA LEU A 145 16.81 1.71 13.82
C LEU A 145 16.13 2.69 14.78
N ASN A 146 16.34 2.56 16.09
CA ASN A 146 15.62 3.30 17.13
C ASN A 146 14.08 3.14 17.01
N ILE A 147 13.64 1.91 16.72
CA ILE A 147 12.25 1.50 16.58
C ILE A 147 11.81 0.76 17.85
N ASP A 148 10.61 1.07 18.34
CA ASP A 148 9.92 0.23 19.31
C ASP A 148 9.40 -1.03 18.62
N LYS A 149 10.02 -2.16 18.96
CA LYS A 149 9.75 -3.47 18.37
C LYS A 149 8.31 -3.95 18.59
N ASN A 150 7.61 -3.44 19.60
CA ASN A 150 6.20 -3.77 19.87
C ASN A 150 5.21 -2.89 19.09
N SER A 151 5.70 -1.89 18.37
CA SER A 151 4.90 -0.87 17.68
C SER A 151 5.26 -0.79 16.18
N ILE A 152 5.49 -1.97 15.56
CA ILE A 152 5.75 -2.10 14.13
C ILE A 152 4.45 -2.44 13.41
N ALA A 153 4.09 -1.62 12.43
CA ALA A 153 2.96 -1.85 11.55
C ALA A 153 3.42 -2.10 10.11
N VAL A 154 2.53 -2.63 9.30
CA VAL A 154 2.69 -2.70 7.84
C VAL A 154 1.66 -1.82 7.18
N ALA A 155 2.05 -1.18 6.08
CA ALA A 155 1.15 -0.37 5.29
C ALA A 155 1.46 -0.48 3.81
N GLY A 156 0.47 -0.16 2.99
CA GLY A 156 0.69 0.00 1.56
C GLY A 156 -0.58 0.36 0.82
N ASP A 157 -0.39 0.78 -0.42
CA ASP A 157 -1.48 1.24 -1.26
C ASP A 157 -1.67 0.36 -2.50
N SER A 158 -2.90 0.09 -2.92
CA SER A 158 -3.21 -0.73 -4.09
C SER A 158 -2.57 -2.13 -4.00
N ALA A 159 -1.64 -2.47 -4.90
CA ALA A 159 -0.79 -3.67 -4.83
C ALA A 159 0.11 -3.72 -3.59
N GLY A 160 0.57 -2.59 -3.07
CA GLY A 160 1.26 -2.53 -1.78
C GLY A 160 0.34 -2.82 -0.60
N GLY A 161 -0.93 -2.43 -0.70
CA GLY A 161 -1.97 -2.78 0.27
C GLY A 161 -2.26 -4.28 0.29
N ASN A 162 -2.20 -4.94 -0.88
CA ASN A 162 -2.19 -6.39 -0.97
C ASN A 162 -1.01 -6.99 -0.20
N LEU A 163 0.21 -6.53 -0.49
CA LEU A 163 1.43 -7.02 0.15
C LEU A 163 1.40 -6.82 1.67
N ALA A 164 0.91 -5.68 2.17
CA ALA A 164 0.76 -5.43 3.61
C ALA A 164 -0.19 -6.45 4.29
N ALA A 165 -1.32 -6.77 3.66
CA ALA A 165 -2.25 -7.77 4.17
C ALA A 165 -1.62 -9.18 4.16
N VAL A 166 -0.91 -9.53 3.07
CA VAL A 166 -0.23 -10.83 2.95
C VAL A 166 0.93 -10.95 3.94
N VAL A 167 1.68 -9.89 4.19
CA VAL A 167 2.75 -9.90 5.20
C VAL A 167 2.16 -10.13 6.59
N SER A 168 1.03 -9.50 6.92
CA SER A 168 0.33 -9.76 8.19
C SER A 168 -0.09 -11.23 8.31
N PHE A 169 -0.60 -11.82 7.23
CA PHE A 169 -0.92 -13.24 7.16
C PHE A 169 0.32 -14.13 7.38
N LEU A 170 1.40 -13.89 6.63
CA LEU A 170 2.64 -14.64 6.77
C LEU A 170 3.28 -14.49 8.15
N SER A 171 3.16 -13.31 8.77
CA SER A 171 3.61 -13.07 10.14
C SER A 171 2.91 -13.95 11.16
N VAL A 172 1.60 -14.17 11.01
CA VAL A 172 0.84 -15.09 11.87
C VAL A 172 1.25 -16.54 11.59
N GLU A 173 1.26 -16.96 10.32
CA GLU A 173 1.60 -18.33 9.92
C GLU A 173 3.02 -18.74 10.33
N ARG A 174 3.99 -17.83 10.15
CA ARG A 174 5.41 -18.06 10.43
C ARG A 174 5.80 -17.62 11.85
N GLN A 175 4.85 -17.09 12.62
CA GLN A 175 5.01 -16.63 14.00
C GLN A 175 6.08 -15.54 14.19
N THR A 176 6.43 -14.82 13.12
CA THR A 176 7.40 -13.73 13.09
C THR A 176 7.32 -13.00 11.75
N PRO A 177 7.62 -11.70 11.64
CA PRO A 177 7.75 -10.74 12.75
C PRO A 177 6.41 -10.46 13.43
N SER A 178 6.44 -9.95 14.67
CA SER A 178 5.23 -9.44 15.32
C SER A 178 4.82 -8.13 14.65
N ILE A 179 3.58 -8.07 14.16
CA ILE A 179 2.97 -6.89 13.54
C ILE A 179 1.86 -6.40 14.44
N ALA A 180 1.92 -5.14 14.86
CA ALA A 180 0.97 -4.53 15.78
C ALA A 180 -0.25 -3.93 15.07
N TYR A 181 -0.13 -3.59 13.79
CA TYR A 181 -1.17 -2.94 13.00
C TYR A 181 -0.98 -3.12 11.50
N GLN A 182 -2.06 -3.12 10.72
CA GLN A 182 -2.03 -3.10 9.26
C GLN A 182 -2.85 -1.94 8.70
N MET A 183 -2.28 -1.18 7.77
CA MET A 183 -2.92 -0.03 7.13
C MET A 183 -3.00 -0.23 5.63
N LEU A 184 -4.22 -0.45 5.12
CA LEU A 184 -4.44 -0.87 3.76
C LEU A 184 -5.17 0.24 2.99
N PHE A 185 -4.48 0.88 2.06
CA PHE A 185 -5.03 1.96 1.26
C PHE A 185 -5.49 1.42 -0.10
N TYR A 186 -6.80 1.49 -0.36
CA TYR A 186 -7.51 0.96 -1.52
C TYR A 186 -6.90 -0.37 -2.02
N PRO A 187 -6.81 -1.38 -1.13
CA PRO A 187 -5.99 -2.56 -1.39
C PRO A 187 -6.60 -3.44 -2.49
N SER A 188 -5.73 -4.08 -3.28
CA SER A 188 -6.14 -5.21 -4.11
C SER A 188 -6.24 -6.47 -3.24
N THR A 189 -7.45 -6.96 -2.96
CA THR A 189 -7.66 -8.06 -1.98
C THR A 189 -8.10 -9.37 -2.64
N GLY A 190 -8.42 -9.35 -3.93
CA GLY A 190 -8.87 -10.50 -4.69
C GLY A 190 -8.97 -10.19 -6.19
N PHE A 191 -9.38 -11.20 -6.96
CA PHE A 191 -9.48 -11.12 -8.43
C PHE A 191 -10.92 -11.21 -8.94
N GLU A 192 -11.90 -11.07 -8.04
CA GLU A 192 -13.32 -11.12 -8.32
C GLU A 192 -13.83 -9.90 -9.11
N TYR A 193 -14.86 -10.13 -9.93
CA TYR A 193 -15.53 -9.11 -10.72
C TYR A 193 -16.68 -8.49 -9.90
N THR A 194 -16.36 -7.48 -9.08
CA THR A 194 -17.34 -6.82 -8.20
C THR A 194 -18.21 -5.79 -8.93
N SER A 195 -19.19 -5.22 -8.22
CA SER A 195 -20.01 -4.14 -8.78
C SER A 195 -19.18 -2.88 -9.03
N SER A 196 -18.25 -2.55 -8.13
CA SER A 196 -17.29 -1.45 -8.31
C SER A 196 -16.38 -1.68 -9.51
N TYR A 197 -15.87 -2.91 -9.70
CA TYR A 197 -15.05 -3.27 -10.84
C TYR A 197 -15.78 -2.97 -12.15
N GLU A 198 -17.05 -3.39 -12.26
CA GLU A 198 -17.84 -3.16 -13.45
C GLU A 198 -18.14 -1.68 -13.69
N LYS A 199 -18.50 -0.96 -12.63
CA LYS A 199 -18.98 0.43 -12.70
C LYS A 199 -17.88 1.47 -12.90
N TYR A 200 -16.70 1.26 -12.28
CA TYR A 200 -15.63 2.26 -12.24
C TYR A 200 -14.37 1.84 -12.99
N GLY A 201 -14.32 0.62 -13.53
CA GLY A 201 -13.17 0.15 -14.29
C GLY A 201 -12.98 0.78 -15.68
N GLU A 202 -13.73 1.83 -16.03
CA GLU A 202 -13.55 2.62 -17.26
C GLU A 202 -13.79 4.10 -16.96
N GLY A 203 -12.89 4.98 -17.39
CA GLY A 203 -13.05 6.44 -17.25
C GLY A 203 -12.74 7.04 -15.87
N TYR A 204 -12.37 6.22 -14.87
CA TYR A 204 -12.04 6.66 -13.50
C TYR A 204 -10.58 6.34 -13.12
N TYR A 205 -9.64 6.69 -14.00
CA TYR A 205 -8.19 6.49 -13.84
C TYR A 205 -7.74 5.01 -13.92
N LEU A 206 -8.01 4.18 -12.91
CA LEU A 206 -7.67 2.75 -12.96
C LEU A 206 -8.71 2.00 -13.80
N THR A 207 -8.25 1.27 -14.82
CA THR A 207 -9.15 0.57 -15.75
C THR A 207 -9.08 -0.95 -15.61
N LYS A 208 -10.14 -1.64 -16.07
CA LYS A 208 -10.18 -3.11 -16.19
C LYS A 208 -9.04 -3.64 -17.03
N SER A 209 -8.71 -2.97 -18.14
CA SER A 209 -7.64 -3.38 -19.06
C SER A 209 -6.27 -3.32 -18.38
N THR A 210 -5.98 -2.22 -17.69
CA THR A 210 -4.74 -2.05 -16.93
C THR A 210 -4.66 -3.05 -15.77
N MET A 211 -5.76 -3.30 -15.05
CA MET A 211 -5.82 -4.33 -14.00
C MET A 211 -5.54 -5.74 -14.55
N ASN A 212 -6.12 -6.09 -15.69
CA ASN A 212 -5.88 -7.38 -16.33
C ASN A 212 -4.43 -7.53 -16.78
N TRP A 213 -3.85 -6.47 -17.35
CA TRP A 213 -2.43 -6.45 -17.70
C TRP A 213 -1.53 -6.66 -16.48
N PHE A 214 -1.79 -5.97 -15.36
CA PHE A 214 -1.04 -6.21 -14.12
C PHE A 214 -1.12 -7.67 -13.67
N ARG A 215 -2.32 -8.29 -13.73
CA ARG A 215 -2.52 -9.71 -13.39
C ARG A 215 -1.67 -10.64 -14.27
N GLU A 216 -1.63 -10.39 -15.58
CA GLU A 216 -0.85 -11.18 -16.55
C GLU A 216 0.67 -11.07 -16.32
N GLN A 217 1.14 -9.87 -15.96
CA GLN A 217 2.55 -9.66 -15.62
C GLN A 217 2.90 -10.33 -14.29
N TYR A 218 2.05 -10.18 -13.27
CA TYR A 218 2.35 -10.61 -11.90
C TYR A 218 2.22 -12.12 -11.67
N LEU A 219 1.14 -12.75 -12.15
CA LEU A 219 0.84 -14.15 -11.88
C LEU A 219 1.59 -15.08 -12.84
N ASN A 220 1.92 -16.29 -12.38
CA ASN A 220 2.49 -17.33 -13.25
C ASN A 220 1.40 -18.11 -13.96
N THR A 221 0.32 -18.41 -13.25
CA THR A 221 -0.79 -19.22 -13.77
C THR A 221 -2.14 -18.68 -13.29
N PRO A 222 -3.24 -18.97 -13.99
CA PRO A 222 -4.58 -18.61 -13.52
C PRO A 222 -4.93 -19.17 -12.13
N ALA A 223 -4.35 -20.31 -11.74
CA ALA A 223 -4.57 -20.92 -10.43
C ALA A 223 -4.04 -20.06 -9.27
N ASP A 224 -3.06 -19.19 -9.53
CA ASP A 224 -2.51 -18.27 -8.52
C ASP A 224 -3.58 -17.30 -7.99
N THR A 225 -4.64 -17.01 -8.77
CA THR A 225 -5.77 -16.17 -8.33
C THR A 225 -6.55 -16.74 -7.14
N LEU A 226 -6.41 -18.05 -6.89
CA LEU A 226 -7.05 -18.76 -5.77
C LEU A 226 -6.10 -18.94 -4.58
N ASN A 227 -4.89 -18.38 -4.63
CA ASN A 227 -3.91 -18.47 -3.56
C ASN A 227 -4.07 -17.28 -2.59
N PRO A 228 -4.17 -17.51 -1.25
CA PRO A 228 -4.30 -16.43 -0.27
C PRO A 228 -3.10 -15.45 -0.25
N LEU A 229 -1.94 -15.84 -0.77
CA LEU A 229 -0.78 -14.96 -0.93
C LEU A 229 -0.90 -13.99 -2.11
N ALA A 230 -1.85 -14.22 -3.02
CA ALA A 230 -2.17 -13.30 -4.11
C ALA A 230 -3.53 -12.60 -3.87
N ALA A 231 -4.48 -13.31 -3.25
CA ALA A 231 -5.82 -12.84 -2.92
C ALA A 231 -6.08 -12.93 -1.41
N PRO A 232 -5.70 -11.91 -0.61
CA PRO A 232 -5.91 -11.87 0.84
C PRO A 232 -7.34 -12.19 1.30
N LEU A 233 -8.37 -11.93 0.47
CA LEU A 233 -9.75 -12.29 0.78
C LEU A 233 -9.94 -13.80 1.03
N LEU A 234 -9.05 -14.63 0.47
CA LEU A 234 -9.04 -16.09 0.61
C LEU A 234 -8.22 -16.58 1.81
N ILE A 235 -7.67 -15.70 2.65
CA ILE A 235 -7.00 -16.10 3.89
C ILE A 235 -7.99 -16.92 4.75
N PRO A 236 -7.60 -18.10 5.28
CA PRO A 236 -8.45 -18.92 6.13
C PRO A 236 -9.00 -18.15 7.34
N ASP A 237 -10.24 -18.43 7.75
CA ASP A 237 -10.92 -17.67 8.82
C ASP A 237 -10.23 -17.82 10.18
N ASP A 238 -9.66 -19.00 10.47
CA ASP A 238 -8.92 -19.28 11.71
C ASP A 238 -7.61 -18.49 11.81
N ILE A 239 -7.03 -18.13 10.67
CA ILE A 239 -5.87 -17.22 10.61
C ILE A 239 -6.33 -15.77 10.56
N THR A 240 -7.43 -15.47 9.85
CA THR A 240 -8.03 -14.13 9.78
C THR A 240 -8.30 -13.59 11.18
N ALA A 241 -8.84 -14.41 12.09
CA ALA A 241 -9.13 -14.03 13.48
C ALA A 241 -7.88 -13.66 14.31
N LYS A 242 -6.68 -13.99 13.82
CA LYS A 242 -5.38 -13.70 14.46
C LYS A 242 -4.61 -12.56 13.79
N LEU A 243 -5.15 -12.00 12.71
CA LEU A 243 -4.52 -10.87 12.02
C LEU A 243 -4.50 -9.62 12.93
N PRO A 244 -3.51 -8.73 12.77
CA PRO A 244 -3.43 -7.52 13.56
C PRO A 244 -4.62 -6.59 13.28
N PRO A 245 -4.96 -5.71 14.23
CA PRO A 245 -5.96 -4.66 13.99
C PRO A 245 -5.66 -3.87 12.72
N ALA A 246 -6.71 -3.40 12.06
CA ALA A 246 -6.62 -2.88 10.71
C ALA A 246 -7.25 -1.48 10.56
N PHE A 247 -6.60 -0.66 9.74
CA PHE A 247 -7.21 0.51 9.11
C PHE A 247 -7.32 0.23 7.62
N ILE A 248 -8.53 0.28 7.07
CA ILE A 248 -8.77 0.06 5.64
C ILE A 248 -9.45 1.29 5.07
N MET A 249 -8.81 1.90 4.08
CA MET A 249 -9.34 3.04 3.36
C MET A 249 -9.63 2.62 1.93
N THR A 250 -10.75 3.04 1.37
CA THR A 250 -11.10 2.83 -0.05
C THR A 250 -11.50 4.16 -0.68
N ALA A 251 -11.51 4.21 -2.00
CA ALA A 251 -11.97 5.36 -2.78
C ALA A 251 -13.31 5.01 -3.44
N GLU A 252 -14.31 5.88 -3.35
CA GLU A 252 -15.67 5.56 -3.82
C GLU A 252 -15.74 5.25 -5.34
N LEU A 253 -14.92 5.93 -6.14
CA LEU A 253 -14.91 5.83 -7.61
C LEU A 253 -13.75 4.94 -8.09
N ASP A 254 -13.57 3.78 -7.45
CA ASP A 254 -12.45 2.88 -7.67
C ASP A 254 -12.96 1.46 -7.99
N PRO A 255 -12.47 0.80 -9.05
CA PRO A 255 -12.81 -0.60 -9.30
C PRO A 255 -12.47 -1.54 -8.12
N LEU A 256 -11.50 -1.22 -7.27
CA LEU A 256 -11.12 -2.02 -6.10
C LEU A 256 -11.94 -1.74 -4.83
N CYS A 257 -12.87 -0.77 -4.85
CA CYS A 257 -13.61 -0.34 -3.67
C CYS A 257 -14.33 -1.50 -2.95
N ASP A 258 -15.15 -2.27 -3.66
CA ASP A 258 -15.91 -3.38 -3.08
C ASP A 258 -14.98 -4.45 -2.51
N GLY A 259 -13.87 -4.78 -3.19
CA GLY A 259 -12.90 -5.77 -2.69
C GLY A 259 -12.24 -5.34 -1.38
N GLY A 260 -11.90 -4.06 -1.25
CA GLY A 260 -11.41 -3.50 0.01
C GLY A 260 -12.46 -3.56 1.13
N GLU A 261 -13.72 -3.24 0.81
CA GLU A 261 -14.84 -3.35 1.76
C GLU A 261 -15.08 -4.81 2.19
N HIS A 262 -15.10 -5.76 1.26
CA HIS A 262 -15.26 -7.19 1.53
C HIS A 262 -14.18 -7.69 2.50
N PHE A 263 -12.93 -7.29 2.29
CA PHE A 263 -11.85 -7.68 3.20
C PHE A 263 -12.00 -7.04 4.59
N ALA A 264 -12.42 -5.78 4.67
CA ALA A 264 -12.72 -5.14 5.94
C ALA A 264 -13.86 -5.84 6.70
N MET A 265 -14.91 -6.26 5.99
CA MET A 265 -16.01 -7.03 6.59
C MET A 265 -15.53 -8.41 7.04
N LYS A 266 -14.68 -9.09 6.25
CA LYS A 266 -14.07 -10.37 6.64
C LYS A 266 -13.29 -10.25 7.96
N LEU A 267 -12.45 -9.22 8.10
CA LEU A 267 -11.72 -8.95 9.35
C LEU A 267 -12.68 -8.70 10.53
N LYS A 268 -13.68 -7.83 10.36
CA LYS A 268 -14.69 -7.54 11.39
C LYS A 268 -15.45 -8.78 11.83
N ASN A 269 -15.89 -9.60 10.88
CA ASN A 269 -16.64 -10.83 11.14
C ASN A 269 -15.78 -11.88 11.88
N ALA A 270 -14.47 -11.87 11.66
CA ALA A 270 -13.51 -12.70 12.38
C ALA A 270 -13.13 -12.15 13.78
N GLY A 271 -13.67 -10.98 14.18
CA GLY A 271 -13.40 -10.35 15.48
C GLY A 271 -12.16 -9.46 15.53
N VAL A 272 -11.54 -9.16 14.39
CA VAL A 272 -10.39 -8.25 14.31
C VAL A 272 -10.87 -6.79 14.43
N GLU A 273 -10.27 -6.04 15.35
CA GLU A 273 -10.49 -4.59 15.49
C GLU A 273 -10.16 -3.89 14.16
N THR A 274 -11.18 -3.39 13.47
CA THR A 274 -11.05 -2.89 12.09
C THR A 274 -11.80 -1.57 11.91
N GLU A 275 -11.06 -0.52 11.59
CA GLU A 275 -11.60 0.74 11.10
C GLU A 275 -11.67 0.70 9.57
N TYR A 276 -12.83 1.04 9.01
CA TYR A 276 -13.05 1.08 7.56
C TYR A 276 -13.61 2.44 7.15
N VAL A 277 -13.01 3.04 6.13
CA VAL A 277 -13.41 4.33 5.57
C VAL A 277 -13.48 4.23 4.05
N CYS A 278 -14.63 4.55 3.47
CA CYS A 278 -14.76 4.83 2.04
C CYS A 278 -14.73 6.34 1.81
N VAL A 279 -13.73 6.84 1.09
CA VAL A 279 -13.55 8.28 0.86
C VAL A 279 -14.43 8.71 -0.32
N PRO A 280 -15.46 9.54 -0.08
CA PRO A 280 -16.47 9.85 -1.08
C PRO A 280 -15.88 10.68 -2.23
N GLY A 281 -16.28 10.32 -3.45
CA GLY A 281 -15.93 10.97 -4.70
C GLY A 281 -14.47 10.86 -5.12
N MET A 282 -13.64 10.05 -4.46
CA MET A 282 -12.21 9.90 -4.77
C MET A 282 -11.94 8.77 -5.77
N LEU A 283 -10.83 8.90 -6.50
CA LEU A 283 -10.30 7.93 -7.46
C LEU A 283 -9.26 7.00 -6.81
N HIS A 284 -8.95 5.91 -7.50
CA HIS A 284 -7.79 5.08 -7.16
C HIS A 284 -6.49 5.90 -7.14
N CYS A 285 -5.55 5.58 -6.23
CA CYS A 285 -4.28 6.29 -6.03
C CYS A 285 -4.37 7.75 -5.53
N PHE A 286 -5.52 8.21 -5.03
CA PHE A 286 -5.69 9.62 -4.64
C PHE A 286 -4.72 10.10 -3.53
N LEU A 287 -4.16 9.21 -2.70
CA LEU A 287 -3.14 9.57 -1.70
C LEU A 287 -1.82 10.05 -2.34
N GLY A 288 -1.55 9.67 -3.59
CA GLY A 288 -0.39 10.12 -4.35
C GLY A 288 -0.63 11.40 -5.17
N MET A 289 -1.86 11.95 -5.18
CA MET A 289 -2.29 13.06 -6.04
C MET A 289 -2.54 14.35 -5.26
N THR A 290 -1.74 14.59 -4.23
CA THR A 290 -1.99 15.62 -3.21
C THR A 290 -1.87 17.06 -3.70
N GLU A 291 -1.26 17.30 -4.86
CA GLU A 291 -1.23 18.63 -5.50
C GLU A 291 -2.53 18.97 -6.23
N PHE A 292 -3.33 17.96 -6.60
CA PHE A 292 -4.58 18.13 -7.34
C PHE A 292 -5.82 17.78 -6.52
N LEU A 293 -5.68 16.87 -5.56
CA LEU A 293 -6.76 16.35 -4.72
C LEU A 293 -6.48 16.67 -3.23
N PRO A 294 -7.06 17.75 -2.67
CA PRO A 294 -6.91 18.10 -1.26
C PRO A 294 -7.35 16.99 -0.30
N ASP A 295 -8.36 16.21 -0.68
CA ASP A 295 -8.81 15.02 0.04
C ASP A 295 -7.69 13.99 0.24
N GLY A 296 -6.70 13.92 -0.65
CA GLY A 296 -5.51 13.07 -0.48
C GLY A 296 -4.68 13.50 0.74
N LYS A 297 -4.40 14.80 0.88
CA LYS A 297 -3.70 15.34 2.07
C LYS A 297 -4.48 15.07 3.35
N LYS A 298 -5.80 15.27 3.31
CA LYS A 298 -6.67 14.98 4.46
C LYS A 298 -6.63 13.49 4.83
N ALA A 299 -6.72 12.60 3.85
CA ALA A 299 -6.74 11.16 4.08
C ALA A 299 -5.41 10.63 4.64
N ILE A 300 -4.26 11.18 4.22
CA ILE A 300 -2.96 10.88 4.84
C ILE A 300 -2.99 11.24 6.33
N LYS A 301 -3.52 12.42 6.66
CA LYS A 301 -3.64 12.86 8.05
C LYS A 301 -4.60 11.98 8.86
N ASP A 302 -5.77 11.65 8.32
CA ASP A 302 -6.73 10.77 8.97
C ASP A 302 -6.11 9.39 9.25
N ALA A 303 -5.37 8.84 8.28
CA ALA A 303 -4.63 7.58 8.44
C ALA A 303 -3.54 7.68 9.53
N ALA A 304 -2.77 8.77 9.54
CA ALA A 304 -1.77 9.02 10.57
C ALA A 304 -2.39 9.17 11.97
N GLU A 305 -3.58 9.76 12.07
CA GLU A 305 -4.35 9.83 13.33
C GLU A 305 -4.84 8.45 13.77
N ALA A 306 -5.34 7.61 12.86
CA ALA A 306 -5.70 6.22 13.15
C ALA A 306 -4.49 5.43 13.68
N PHE A 307 -3.33 5.58 13.05
CA PHE A 307 -2.08 4.97 13.51
C PHE A 307 -1.69 5.42 14.93
N LYS A 308 -1.73 6.73 15.21
CA LYS A 308 -1.41 7.29 16.53
C LYS A 308 -2.34 6.81 17.65
N LYS A 309 -3.62 6.60 17.35
CA LYS A 309 -4.56 6.00 18.31
C LYS A 309 -4.19 4.56 18.64
N ARG A 310 -3.53 3.85 17.72
CA ARG A 310 -3.16 2.44 17.92
C ARG A 310 -1.84 2.25 18.66
N SER A 311 -0.85 3.11 18.44
CA SER A 311 0.46 3.02 19.12
C SER A 311 0.40 3.13 20.65
N SER A 312 -0.77 3.45 21.22
CA SER A 312 -1.04 3.38 22.66
C SER A 312 -1.52 2.02 23.18
N PHE A 313 -1.80 1.02 22.32
CA PHE A 313 -2.23 -0.31 22.74
C PHE A 313 -1.04 -1.28 22.81
N LYS A 314 -0.83 -1.90 23.98
CA LYS A 314 0.20 -2.92 24.21
C LYS A 314 -0.09 -4.19 23.38
N PRO A 315 0.93 -4.96 22.98
CA PRO A 315 0.74 -6.20 22.23
C PRO A 315 -0.19 -7.15 22.98
N VAL A 316 -1.00 -7.90 22.21
CA VAL A 316 -1.82 -9.00 22.73
C VAL A 316 -0.85 -10.11 23.16
N GLU A 317 -0.94 -10.53 24.42
CA GLU A 317 -0.19 -11.66 24.99
C GLU A 317 -0.56 -12.99 24.33
#